data_AF-A0A3C1KHT3-F1
#
_entry.id   AF-A0A3C1KHT3-F1
#
_cell.length_a   1.000
_cell.length_b   1.000
_cell.length_c   1.000
_cell.angle_alpha   90.00
_cell.angle_beta   90.00
_cell.angle_gamma   90.00
#
_symmetry.space_group_name_H-M   'P 1'
#
loop_
_entity.id
_entity.type
_entity.pdbx_description
1 polymer ?
#
loop_
_entity_poly.entity_id
_entity_poly.type
_entity_poly.pdbx_seq_one_letter_code
_entity_poly.pdbx_strand_id
1 'polypeptide(L)'
;LEHGFLSGAQRQRQRIVLSVRAAQLASNLNRRGTRVLRAMDGIGAELGVSNAAIAIAWLLAQSSVVAPVVNAQDADQVSDLVQGVGVRLTRAHLAELARALD
;
A
#
# COMPACT_ATOMS: atom_id res chain seq x y z
N LEU A 1 1.42 -6.54 2.30
CA LEU A 1 1.39 -5.53 1.22
C LEU A 1 1.09 -6.16 -0.16
N GLU A 2 0.15 -7.12 -0.27
CA GLU A 2 -0.26 -7.69 -1.59
C GLU A 2 0.92 -8.08 -2.49
N HIS A 3 1.81 -8.97 -2.02
CA HIS A 3 3.01 -9.40 -2.74
C HIS A 3 4.01 -8.28 -3.11
N GLY A 4 3.86 -7.08 -2.54
CA GLY A 4 4.65 -5.88 -2.82
C GLY A 4 3.93 -4.87 -3.73
N PHE A 5 2.70 -5.15 -4.15
CA PHE A 5 1.93 -4.23 -4.99
C PHE A 5 1.68 -2.90 -4.29
N LEU A 6 1.23 -2.93 -3.04
CA LEU A 6 0.83 -1.74 -2.28
C LEU A 6 2.01 -0.84 -1.85
N SER A 7 3.27 -1.24 -2.04
CA SER A 7 4.38 -0.30 -1.88
C SER A 7 4.48 0.70 -3.04
N GLY A 8 3.77 0.45 -4.15
CA GLY A 8 3.80 1.30 -5.33
C GLY A 8 5.08 1.21 -6.15
N ALA A 9 6.05 0.38 -5.76
CA ALA A 9 7.34 0.23 -6.44
C ALA A 9 7.22 -0.39 -7.85
N GLN A 10 6.19 -1.23 -8.07
CA GLN A 10 5.91 -1.86 -9.36
C GLN A 10 4.59 -1.35 -9.93
N ARG A 11 4.64 -0.71 -11.10
CA ARG A 11 3.49 -0.06 -11.76
C ARG A 11 3.15 -0.61 -13.14
N GLN A 12 4.08 -1.37 -13.74
CA GLN A 12 3.96 -1.87 -15.11
C GLN A 12 4.31 -3.35 -15.16
N ARG A 13 3.57 -4.11 -15.97
CA ARG A 13 3.76 -5.57 -16.12
C ARG A 13 5.12 -5.95 -16.71
N GLN A 14 5.72 -5.08 -17.51
CA GLN A 14 6.97 -5.38 -18.22
C GLN A 14 8.20 -5.48 -17.29
N ARG A 15 8.11 -4.99 -16.05
CA ARG A 15 9.18 -5.10 -15.04
C ARG A 15 9.07 -6.35 -14.15
N ILE A 16 8.13 -7.25 -14.44
CA ILE A 16 7.86 -8.43 -13.61
C ILE A 16 8.74 -9.59 -14.11
N VAL A 17 9.80 -9.87 -13.34
CA VAL A 17 10.64 -11.09 -13.48
C VAL A 17 9.75 -12.34 -13.30
N LEU A 18 10.06 -13.44 -13.98
CA LEU A 18 9.32 -14.72 -13.88
C LEU A 18 9.47 -15.36 -12.49
N SER A 19 8.73 -14.88 -11.49
CA SER A 19 8.56 -15.55 -10.19
C SER A 19 7.09 -15.60 -9.78
N VAL A 20 6.76 -16.55 -8.89
CA VAL A 20 5.39 -16.72 -8.37
C VAL A 20 4.87 -15.44 -7.73
N ARG A 21 5.71 -14.78 -6.92
CA ARG A 21 5.39 -13.49 -6.29
C ARG A 21 5.08 -12.41 -7.31
N ALA A 22 5.84 -12.38 -8.39
CA ALA A 22 5.70 -11.38 -9.44
C ALA A 22 4.40 -11.60 -10.23
N ALA A 23 4.03 -12.85 -10.51
CA ALA A 23 2.73 -13.20 -11.10
C ALA A 23 1.55 -12.80 -10.20
N GLN A 24 1.66 -13.01 -8.88
CA GLN A 24 0.65 -12.61 -7.90
C GLN A 24 0.52 -11.09 -7.77
N LEU A 25 1.61 -10.34 -7.92
CA LEU A 25 1.54 -8.88 -8.00
C LEU A 25 0.87 -8.41 -9.29
N ALA A 26 1.13 -9.10 -10.42
CA ALA A 26 0.62 -8.73 -11.73
C ALA A 26 -0.91 -8.76 -11.83
N SER A 27 -1.60 -9.59 -11.03
CA SER A 27 -3.07 -9.63 -10.98
C SER A 27 -3.66 -8.31 -10.48
N ASN A 28 -2.93 -7.61 -9.61
CA ASN A 28 -3.31 -6.30 -9.08
C ASN A 28 -2.93 -5.13 -10.01
N LEU A 29 -2.09 -5.36 -11.03
CA LEU A 29 -1.81 -4.38 -12.10
C LEU A 29 -2.96 -4.31 -13.10
N ASN A 30 -4.05 -3.69 -12.67
CA ASN A 30 -5.27 -3.46 -13.43
C ASN A 30 -5.83 -2.04 -13.13
N ARG A 31 -6.93 -1.64 -13.77
CA ARG A 31 -7.52 -0.30 -13.57
C ARG A 31 -7.85 0.01 -12.11
N ARG A 32 -8.40 -0.96 -11.38
CA ARG A 32 -8.74 -0.81 -9.96
C ARG A 32 -7.48 -0.62 -9.12
N GLY A 33 -6.47 -1.47 -9.31
CA GLY A 33 -5.19 -1.33 -8.61
C GLY A 33 -4.51 0.02 -8.89
N THR A 34 -4.51 0.49 -10.14
CA THR A 34 -3.96 1.80 -10.49
C THR A 34 -4.69 2.95 -9.79
N ARG A 35 -6.02 2.86 -9.65
CA ARG A 35 -6.80 3.86 -8.89
C ARG A 35 -6.42 3.87 -7.41
N VAL A 36 -6.32 2.71 -6.79
CA VAL A 36 -5.90 2.57 -5.38
C VAL A 36 -4.52 3.18 -5.17
N LEU A 37 -3.54 2.82 -6.02
CA LEU A 37 -2.20 3.37 -5.86
C LEU A 37 -2.15 4.89 -6.07
N ARG A 38 -2.97 5.46 -6.97
CA ARG A 38 -3.06 6.92 -7.13
C ARG A 38 -3.63 7.62 -5.89
N ALA A 39 -4.66 7.06 -5.27
CA ALA A 39 -5.19 7.60 -4.02
C ALA A 39 -4.13 7.53 -2.90
N MET A 40 -3.41 6.41 -2.81
CA MET A 40 -2.30 6.28 -1.86
C MET A 40 -1.17 7.27 -2.14
N ASP A 41 -0.82 7.51 -3.41
CA ASP A 41 0.20 8.50 -3.79
C ASP A 41 -0.20 9.91 -3.34
N GLY A 42 -1.47 10.29 -3.52
CA GLY A 42 -1.99 11.59 -3.10
C GLY A 42 -1.90 11.79 -1.58
N ILE A 43 -2.39 10.81 -0.82
CA ILE A 43 -2.35 10.83 0.65
C ILE A 43 -0.91 10.78 1.17
N GLY A 44 -0.06 9.93 0.56
CA GLY A 44 1.35 9.81 0.90
C GLY A 44 2.11 11.11 0.68
N ALA A 45 1.82 11.82 -0.42
CA ALA A 45 2.40 13.15 -0.69
C ALA A 45 1.94 14.20 0.32
N GLU A 46 0.66 14.19 0.72
CA GLU A 46 0.12 15.10 1.73
C GLU A 46 0.76 14.87 3.11
N LEU A 47 0.90 13.61 3.51
CA LEU A 47 1.37 13.23 4.84
C LEU A 47 2.89 13.04 4.93
N GLY A 48 3.60 13.09 3.81
CA GLY A 48 5.06 12.89 3.75
C GLY A 48 5.49 11.46 4.08
N VAL A 49 4.69 10.46 3.70
CA VAL A 49 4.94 9.04 4.03
C VAL A 49 4.81 8.14 2.80
N SER A 50 5.42 6.96 2.85
CA SER A 50 5.39 6.00 1.74
C SER A 50 4.01 5.33 1.56
N ASN A 51 3.74 4.78 0.38
CA ASN A 51 2.54 3.97 0.14
C ASN A 51 2.48 2.74 1.07
N ALA A 52 3.63 2.17 1.41
CA ALA A 52 3.70 1.09 2.40
C ALA A 52 3.19 1.57 3.77
N ALA A 53 3.61 2.75 4.21
CA ALA A 53 3.11 3.37 5.44
C ALA A 53 1.59 3.63 5.39
N ILE A 54 1.07 4.13 4.27
CA ILE A 54 -0.39 4.34 4.08
C ILE A 54 -1.16 3.01 4.17
N ALA A 55 -0.65 1.93 3.57
CA ALA A 55 -1.29 0.62 3.65
C ALA A 55 -1.34 0.09 5.10
N ILE A 56 -0.28 0.29 5.88
CA ILE A 56 -0.26 -0.08 7.30
C ILE A 56 -1.23 0.78 8.11
N ALA A 57 -1.22 2.09 7.90
CA ALA A 57 -2.12 3.02 8.58
C ALA A 57 -3.59 2.71 8.30
N TRP A 58 -3.92 2.33 7.05
CA TRP A 58 -5.27 1.92 6.68
C TRP A 58 -5.71 0.65 7.40
N LEU A 59 -4.83 -0.35 7.51
CA LEU A 59 -5.12 -1.58 8.27
C LEU A 59 -5.34 -1.27 9.76
N LEU A 60 -4.49 -0.43 10.36
CA LEU A 60 -4.61 -0.02 11.76
C LEU A 60 -5.85 0.85 12.04
N ALA A 61 -6.40 1.51 11.01
CA ALA A 61 -7.65 2.26 11.13
C ALA A 61 -8.90 1.35 11.13
N GLN A 62 -8.78 0.07 10.77
CA GLN A 62 -9.91 -0.86 10.79
C GLN A 62 -10.12 -1.41 12.20
N SER A 63 -11.33 -1.25 12.75
CA SER A 63 -11.65 -1.70 14.12
C SER A 63 -11.53 -3.20 14.33
N SER A 64 -11.60 -4.01 13.27
CA SER A 64 -11.48 -5.47 13.30
C SER A 64 -10.02 -5.95 13.23
N VAL A 65 -9.06 -5.07 12.98
CA VAL A 65 -7.65 -5.44 12.84
C VAL A 65 -6.90 -5.14 14.14
N VAL A 66 -6.44 -6.18 14.83
CA VAL A 66 -5.66 -6.04 16.06
C VAL A 66 -4.20 -5.66 15.77
N ALA A 67 -3.56 -6.37 14.84
CA ALA A 67 -2.17 -6.13 14.46
C ALA A 67 -1.89 -6.59 13.01
N PRO A 68 -1.39 -5.72 12.12
CA PRO A 68 -0.93 -6.11 10.79
C PRO A 68 0.35 -6.97 10.86
N VAL A 69 0.39 -8.07 10.11
CA VAL A 69 1.62 -8.86 9.89
C VAL A 69 2.17 -8.57 8.50
N VAL A 70 3.43 -8.15 8.42
CA VAL A 70 4.11 -7.76 7.19
C VAL A 70 5.53 -8.31 7.12
N ASN A 71 5.98 -8.57 5.89
CA ASN A 71 7.33 -9.03 5.60
C ASN A 71 8.12 -7.91 4.92
N ALA A 72 9.40 -7.76 5.28
CA ALA A 72 10.36 -6.83 4.71
C ALA A 72 11.62 -7.59 4.26
N GLN A 73 12.18 -7.21 3.11
CA GLN A 73 13.37 -7.86 2.55
C GLN A 73 14.67 -7.12 2.90
N ASP A 74 14.57 -5.86 3.33
CA ASP A 74 15.69 -5.00 3.67
C ASP A 74 15.28 -4.03 4.80
N ALA A 75 16.26 -3.31 5.37
CA ALA A 75 16.04 -2.41 6.49
C ALA A 75 15.20 -1.19 6.11
N ASP A 76 15.31 -0.69 4.88
CA ASP A 76 14.57 0.48 4.40
C ASP A 76 13.06 0.17 4.37
N GLN A 77 12.68 -1.03 3.94
CA GLN A 77 11.29 -1.51 4.01
C GLN A 77 10.77 -1.57 5.44
N VAL A 78 11.59 -1.92 6.42
CA VAL A 78 11.17 -1.91 7.83
C VAL A 78 10.86 -0.49 8.28
N SER A 79 11.71 0.48 7.92
CA SER A 79 11.50 1.90 8.23
C SER A 79 10.16 2.41 7.68
N ASP A 80 9.87 2.12 6.40
CA ASP A 80 8.61 2.46 5.74
C ASP A 80 7.39 1.86 6.44
N LEU A 81 7.47 0.59 6.84
CA LEU A 81 6.38 -0.12 7.51
C LEU A 81 6.12 0.42 8.91
N VAL A 82 7.18 0.71 9.68
CA VAL A 82 7.10 1.27 11.04
C VAL A 82 6.55 2.69 11.02
N GLN A 83 6.89 3.50 10.01
CA GLN A 83 6.34 4.85 9.85
C GLN A 83 4.81 4.83 9.84
N GLY A 84 4.20 3.82 9.21
CA GLY A 84 2.74 3.65 9.14
C GLY A 84 2.04 3.51 10.50
N VAL A 85 2.74 3.07 11.56
CA VAL A 85 2.16 2.96 12.91
C VAL A 85 1.82 4.33 13.51
N GLY A 86 2.59 5.37 13.17
CA GLY A 86 2.37 6.73 13.65
C GLY A 86 1.41 7.55 12.78
N VAL A 87 1.02 7.04 11.61
CA VAL A 87 0.20 7.78 10.65
C VAL A 87 -1.28 7.71 11.06
N ARG A 88 -1.92 8.88 11.15
CA ARG A 88 -3.36 9.00 11.37
C ARG A 88 -4.06 9.42 10.10
N LEU A 89 -4.78 8.48 9.48
CA LEU A 89 -5.64 8.78 8.34
C LEU A 89 -6.90 9.51 8.80
N THR A 90 -7.20 10.63 8.15
CA THR A 90 -8.44 11.37 8.39
C THR A 90 -9.64 10.63 7.80
N ARG A 91 -10.86 11.04 8.18
CA ARG A 91 -12.07 10.54 7.52
C ARG A 91 -12.09 10.79 6.01
N ALA A 92 -11.50 11.91 5.56
CA ALA A 92 -11.39 12.24 4.15
C ALA A 92 -10.47 11.25 3.41
N HIS A 93 -9.30 10.96 3.99
CA HIS A 93 -8.36 9.96 3.45
C HIS A 93 -8.99 8.56 3.36
N LEU A 94 -9.69 8.13 4.41
CA LEU A 94 -10.39 6.84 4.41
C LEU A 94 -11.50 6.77 3.35
N ALA A 95 -12.26 7.85 3.18
CA ALA A 95 -13.31 7.92 2.15
C ALA A 95 -12.73 7.94 0.73
N GLU A 96 -11.57 8.56 0.53
CA GLU A 96 -10.86 8.52 -0.75
C GLU A 96 -10.38 7.11 -1.09
N LEU A 97 -9.76 6.42 -0.13
CA LEU A 97 -9.33 5.02 -0.31
C LEU A 97 -10.52 4.10 -0.57
N ALA A 98 -11.64 4.27 0.14
CA ALA A 98 -12.86 3.50 -0.11
C ALA A 98 -13.39 3.71 -1.54
N ARG A 99 -13.50 4.96 -2.00
CA ARG A 99 -13.89 5.29 -3.39
C ARG A 99 -12.91 4.73 -4.43
N ALA A 100 -11.63 4.58 -4.10
CA ALA A 100 -10.65 3.97 -4.99
C ALA A 100 -10.76 2.43 -5.04
N LEU A 101 -11.31 1.81 -3.99
CA LEU A 101 -11.48 0.36 -3.86
C LEU A 101 -12.74 -0.16 -4.55
N ASP A 102 -13.77 0.66 -4.76
CA ASP A 102 -15.02 0.30 -5.47
C ASP A 102 -14.81 0.05 -6.97
#